data_AF-A0A7Z0VUL3-F1
#
_entry.id   AF-A0A7Z0VUL3-F1
#
_cell.length_a   1.000
_cell.length_b   1.000
_cell.length_c   1.000
_cell.angle_alpha   90.00
_cell.angle_beta   90.00
_cell.angle_gamma   90.00
#
_symmetry.space_group_name_H-M   'P 1'
#
loop_
_entity.id
_entity.type
_entity.pdbx_description
1 polymer ?
#
loop_
_entity_poly.entity_id
_entity_poly.type
_entity_poly.pdbx_seq_one_letter_code
_entity_poly.pdbx_strand_id
1 'polypeptide(L)'
;MGVTPAPQPAESVADDRGPSWGLGRLVPAAYWLFGAWTTVVSIRSLTSRGEEPLGPYVLALVASLLYLVAAAALTHNGRRMRMVGWASVITQTVGPLIVGLSFWGINEPTSERSPWSRFGAEYYYLPLLLAVVGLVWLWWSNPRRIVELAEQIERQPRRRS
;
A
#
# COMPACT_ATOMS: atom_id res chain seq x y z
N MET A 1 60.61 -8.83 32.67
CA MET A 1 60.33 -9.44 31.34
C MET A 1 58.82 -9.57 31.23
N GLY A 2 58.15 -8.56 30.67
CA GLY A 2 56.68 -8.55 30.56
C GLY A 2 56.25 -9.40 29.37
N VAL A 3 55.51 -10.47 29.61
CA VAL A 3 54.93 -11.29 28.54
C VAL A 3 53.69 -10.55 28.04
N THR A 4 53.79 -9.97 26.84
CA THR A 4 52.62 -9.43 26.13
C THR A 4 51.73 -10.62 25.75
N PRO A 5 50.46 -10.67 26.18
CA PRO A 5 49.55 -11.73 25.72
C PRO A 5 49.37 -11.63 24.20
N ALA A 6 49.44 -12.76 23.50
CA ALA A 6 49.17 -12.81 22.07
C ALA A 6 47.74 -12.31 21.78
N PRO A 7 47.51 -11.58 20.68
CA PRO A 7 46.18 -11.16 20.28
C PRO A 7 45.30 -12.41 20.08
N GLN A 8 44.22 -12.50 20.86
CA GLN A 8 43.26 -13.59 20.68
C GLN A 8 42.62 -13.45 19.29
N PRO A 9 42.54 -14.54 18.51
CA PRO A 9 41.84 -14.50 17.23
C PRO A 9 40.42 -14.01 17.49
N ALA A 10 40.06 -12.90 16.84
CA ALA A 10 38.73 -12.32 16.95
C ALA A 10 37.71 -13.42 16.68
N GLU A 11 36.95 -13.78 17.72
CA GLU A 11 35.83 -14.70 17.62
C GLU A 11 34.90 -14.09 16.59
N SER A 12 34.92 -14.62 15.37
CA SER A 12 34.06 -14.17 14.30
C SER A 12 32.65 -14.50 14.76
N VAL A 13 31.94 -13.48 15.27
CA VAL A 13 30.52 -13.58 15.61
C VAL A 13 29.82 -14.04 14.34
N ALA A 14 29.54 -15.33 14.26
CA ALA A 14 28.72 -15.89 13.21
C ALA A 14 27.35 -15.25 13.37
N ASP A 15 27.03 -14.33 12.46
CA ASP A 15 25.73 -13.65 12.44
C ASP A 15 24.69 -14.67 11.97
N ASP A 16 24.19 -15.49 12.90
CA ASP A 16 23.16 -16.52 12.68
C ASP A 16 21.75 -15.90 12.58
N ARG A 17 21.68 -14.64 12.14
CA ARG A 17 20.43 -13.97 11.81
C ARG A 17 19.92 -14.57 10.51
N GLY A 18 19.00 -15.52 10.64
CA GLY A 18 18.22 -16.04 9.52
C GLY A 18 17.73 -14.90 8.62
N PRO A 19 17.77 -15.03 7.28
CA PRO A 19 17.40 -13.97 6.35
C PRO A 19 16.05 -13.38 6.77
N SER A 20 16.00 -12.09 7.08
CA SER A 20 14.73 -11.44 7.38
C SER A 20 13.92 -11.37 6.09
N TRP A 21 13.10 -12.38 5.85
CA TRP A 21 12.17 -12.41 4.73
C TRP A 21 11.19 -11.25 4.91
N GLY A 22 11.48 -10.12 4.26
CA GLY A 22 10.64 -9.52 3.22
C GLY A 22 9.18 -9.17 3.54
N LEU A 23 8.68 -9.35 4.77
CA LEU A 23 7.29 -9.04 5.14
C LEU A 23 6.95 -7.59 4.82
N GLY A 24 7.89 -6.66 5.04
CA GLY A 24 7.75 -5.25 4.67
C GLY A 24 7.58 -5.00 3.17
N ARG A 25 7.97 -5.94 2.31
CA ARG A 25 7.86 -5.86 0.85
C ARG A 25 6.59 -6.51 0.29
N LEU A 26 5.83 -7.26 1.09
CA LEU A 26 4.60 -7.90 0.63
C LEU A 26 3.53 -6.88 0.26
N VAL A 27 3.39 -5.80 1.04
CA VAL A 27 2.40 -4.75 0.76
C VAL A 27 2.67 -4.04 -0.57
N PRO A 28 3.88 -3.48 -0.82
CA PRO A 28 4.19 -2.92 -2.14
C PRO A 28 4.04 -3.95 -3.28
N ALA A 29 4.44 -5.20 -3.08
CA ALA A 29 4.33 -6.24 -4.10
C ALA A 29 2.86 -6.54 -4.46
N ALA A 30 1.97 -6.61 -3.48
CA ALA A 30 0.53 -6.80 -3.71
C ALA A 30 -0.07 -5.63 -4.52
N TYR A 31 0.34 -4.40 -4.19
CA TYR A 31 -0.04 -3.20 -4.94
C TYR A 31 0.48 -3.21 -6.38
N TRP A 32 1.73 -3.60 -6.59
CA TRP A 32 2.32 -3.75 -7.94
C TRP A 32 1.56 -4.79 -8.76
N LEU A 33 1.32 -5.97 -8.18
CA LEU A 33 0.62 -7.06 -8.86
C LEU A 33 -0.81 -6.66 -9.24
N PHE A 34 -1.56 -6.14 -8.26
CA PHE A 34 -2.94 -5.73 -8.48
C PHE A 34 -3.04 -4.59 -9.49
N GLY A 35 -2.27 -3.51 -9.30
CA GLY A 35 -2.27 -2.38 -10.21
C GLY A 35 -1.84 -2.75 -11.62
N ALA A 36 -0.85 -3.64 -11.80
CA ALA A 36 -0.42 -4.08 -13.11
C ALA A 36 -1.51 -4.90 -13.81
N TRP A 37 -2.13 -5.84 -13.09
CA TRP A 37 -3.25 -6.62 -13.61
C TRP A 37 -4.40 -5.70 -14.04
N THR A 38 -4.92 -4.87 -13.14
CA THR A 38 -6.09 -4.05 -13.46
C THR A 38 -5.77 -3.01 -14.55
N THR A 39 -4.54 -2.53 -14.64
CA THR A 39 -4.10 -1.64 -15.74
C THR A 39 -4.19 -2.36 -17.09
N VAL A 40 -3.68 -3.59 -17.19
CA VAL A 40 -3.79 -4.38 -18.43
C VAL A 40 -5.25 -4.64 -18.80
N VAL A 41 -6.10 -4.96 -17.82
CA VAL A 41 -7.55 -5.14 -18.03
C VAL A 41 -8.19 -3.86 -18.53
N SER A 42 -7.98 -2.73 -17.84
CA SER A 42 -8.57 -1.44 -18.22
C SER A 42 -8.08 -0.94 -19.57
N ILE A 43 -6.81 -1.16 -19.93
CA ILE A 43 -6.29 -0.82 -21.26
C ILE A 43 -7.01 -1.65 -22.33
N ARG A 44 -7.11 -2.97 -22.13
CA ARG A 44 -7.80 -3.85 -23.09
C ARG A 44 -9.26 -3.44 -23.25
N SER A 45 -9.95 -3.18 -22.14
CA SER A 45 -11.33 -2.72 -22.14
C SER A 45 -11.49 -1.39 -22.86
N LEU A 46 -10.61 -0.42 -22.59
CA LEU A 46 -10.63 0.90 -23.22
C LEU A 46 -10.42 0.81 -24.73
N THR A 47 -9.54 -0.08 -25.21
CA THR A 47 -9.32 -0.29 -26.64
C THR A 47 -10.45 -1.09 -27.30
N SER A 48 -11.17 -1.92 -26.56
CA SER A 48 -12.30 -2.72 -27.07
C SER A 48 -13.69 -2.10 -26.84
N ARG A 49 -13.80 -0.88 -26.30
CA ARG A 49 -15.10 -0.28 -25.90
C ARG A 49 -16.10 -0.03 -27.04
N GLY A 50 -15.62 0.08 -28.29
CA GLY A 50 -16.46 0.48 -29.42
C GLY A 50 -17.08 1.88 -29.24
N GLU A 51 -18.41 1.96 -29.31
CA GLU A 51 -19.19 3.21 -29.19
C GLU A 51 -19.60 3.53 -27.74
N GLU A 52 -19.26 2.69 -26.75
CA GLU A 52 -19.60 2.94 -25.35
C GLU A 52 -18.98 4.25 -24.82
N PRO A 53 -19.60 4.95 -23.85
CA PRO A 53 -19.08 6.19 -23.30
C PRO A 53 -17.63 6.07 -22.81
N LEU A 54 -16.78 7.05 -23.14
CA LEU A 54 -15.35 7.01 -22.80
C LEU A 54 -15.08 7.15 -21.29
N GLY A 55 -15.94 7.87 -20.57
CA GLY A 55 -15.73 8.26 -19.16
C GLY A 55 -15.43 7.10 -18.21
N PRO A 56 -16.29 6.07 -18.13
CA PRO A 56 -16.08 4.92 -17.24
C PRO A 56 -14.76 4.18 -17.48
N TYR A 57 -14.37 3.99 -18.75
CA TYR A 57 -13.12 3.31 -19.11
C TYR A 57 -11.88 4.13 -18.72
N VAL A 58 -11.91 5.45 -18.91
CA VAL A 58 -10.83 6.34 -18.45
C VAL A 58 -10.76 6.34 -16.93
N LEU A 59 -11.90 6.39 -16.24
CA LEU A 59 -11.95 6.32 -14.77
C LEU A 59 -11.36 5.00 -14.26
N ALA A 60 -11.70 3.87 -14.87
CA ALA A 60 -11.15 2.56 -14.55
C ALA A 60 -9.63 2.53 -14.75
N LEU A 61 -9.13 3.08 -15.86
CA LEU A 61 -7.70 3.16 -16.13
C LEU A 61 -6.97 4.05 -15.10
N VAL A 62 -7.53 5.22 -14.78
CA VAL A 62 -6.97 6.11 -13.74
C VAL A 62 -6.95 5.42 -12.39
N ALA A 63 -8.04 4.75 -12.01
CA ALA A 63 -8.11 3.97 -10.77
C ALA A 63 -7.00 2.92 -10.71
N SER A 64 -6.78 2.17 -11.79
CA SER A 64 -5.71 1.18 -11.90
C SER A 64 -4.30 1.78 -11.81
N LEU A 65 -4.05 2.91 -12.48
CA LEU A 65 -2.76 3.60 -12.41
C LEU A 65 -2.46 4.15 -11.01
N LEU A 66 -3.48 4.58 -10.26
CA LEU A 66 -3.29 5.01 -8.87
C LEU A 66 -2.77 3.89 -7.96
N TYR A 67 -3.13 2.63 -8.21
CA TYR A 67 -2.51 1.49 -7.51
C TYR A 67 -1.02 1.38 -7.82
N LEU A 68 -0.60 1.60 -9.06
CA LEU A 68 0.82 1.60 -9.44
C LEU A 68 1.58 2.78 -8.81
N VAL A 69 0.97 3.97 -8.76
CA VAL A 69 1.55 5.13 -8.08
C VAL A 69 1.72 4.85 -6.58
N ALA A 70 0.72 4.26 -5.94
CA ALA A 70 0.85 3.81 -4.55
C ALA A 70 1.93 2.73 -4.40
N ALA A 71 2.00 1.75 -5.30
CA ALA A 71 3.03 0.71 -5.28
C ALA A 71 4.44 1.31 -5.33
N ALA A 72 4.67 2.26 -6.25
CA ALA A 72 5.93 2.97 -6.36
C ALA A 72 6.23 3.77 -5.08
N ALA A 73 5.26 4.50 -4.56
CA ALA A 73 5.40 5.26 -3.33
C ALA A 73 5.73 4.39 -2.10
N LEU A 74 5.04 3.26 -1.93
CA LEU A 74 5.23 2.31 -0.83
C LEU A 74 6.58 1.57 -0.95
N THR A 75 7.12 1.45 -2.16
CA THR A 75 8.44 0.84 -2.39
C THR A 75 9.59 1.75 -1.91
N HIS A 76 9.38 3.06 -1.83
CA HIS A 76 10.43 4.05 -1.55
C HIS A 76 10.26 4.74 -0.19
N ASN A 77 11.31 4.75 0.64
CA ASN A 77 11.29 5.34 1.99
C ASN A 77 11.48 6.88 2.04
N GLY A 78 11.24 7.61 0.95
CA GLY A 78 11.44 9.06 0.87
C GLY A 78 10.26 9.87 1.45
N ARG A 79 10.53 11.04 2.06
CA ARG A 79 9.48 11.95 2.57
C ARG A 79 8.45 12.34 1.50
N ARG A 80 8.91 12.67 0.29
CA ARG A 80 8.04 13.00 -0.86
C ARG A 80 7.20 11.79 -1.26
N MET A 81 7.82 10.61 -1.40
CA MET A 81 7.12 9.38 -1.76
C MET A 81 6.08 8.99 -0.72
N ARG A 82 6.34 9.28 0.55
CA ARG A 82 5.36 9.07 1.61
C ARG A 82 4.13 9.97 1.49
N MET A 83 4.30 11.24 1.08
CA MET A 83 3.16 12.13 0.77
C MET A 83 2.36 11.61 -0.43
N VAL A 84 3.05 11.16 -1.48
CA VAL A 84 2.42 10.54 -2.66
C VAL A 84 1.67 9.26 -2.26
N GLY A 85 2.26 8.44 -1.39
CA GLY A 85 1.63 7.23 -0.86
C GLY A 85 0.34 7.54 -0.11
N TRP A 86 0.37 8.50 0.83
CA TRP A 86 -0.83 8.95 1.53
C TRP A 86 -1.91 9.46 0.57
N ALA A 87 -1.55 10.37 -0.35
CA ALA A 87 -2.50 10.90 -1.32
C ALA A 87 -3.13 9.79 -2.17
N SER A 88 -2.31 8.87 -2.69
CA SER A 88 -2.77 7.78 -3.56
C SER A 88 -3.68 6.80 -2.82
N VAL A 89 -3.32 6.40 -1.59
CA VAL A 89 -4.09 5.45 -0.78
C VAL A 89 -5.41 6.09 -0.31
N ILE A 90 -5.40 7.38 0.06
CA ILE A 90 -6.64 8.11 0.38
C ILE A 90 -7.55 8.15 -0.84
N THR A 91 -7.05 8.49 -2.02
CA THR A 91 -7.84 8.47 -3.25
C THR A 91 -8.40 7.08 -3.55
N GLN A 92 -7.63 6.02 -3.33
CA GLN A 92 -8.10 4.64 -3.49
C GLN A 92 -9.12 4.22 -2.44
N THR A 93 -9.14 4.87 -1.28
CA THR A 93 -10.18 4.65 -0.26
C THR A 93 -11.46 5.39 -0.64
N VAL A 94 -11.33 6.66 -1.04
CA VAL A 94 -12.46 7.55 -1.34
C VAL A 94 -13.11 7.23 -2.69
N GLY A 95 -12.33 6.84 -3.70
CA GLY A 95 -12.81 6.55 -5.05
C GLY A 95 -13.92 5.47 -5.09
N PRO A 96 -13.69 4.25 -4.56
CA PRO A 96 -14.71 3.22 -4.48
C PRO A 96 -15.95 3.63 -3.67
N LEU A 97 -15.77 4.45 -2.63
CA LEU A 97 -16.89 4.95 -1.83
C LEU A 97 -17.75 5.93 -2.63
N ILE A 98 -17.13 6.88 -3.34
CA ILE A 98 -17.84 7.84 -4.19
C ILE A 98 -18.59 7.11 -5.30
N VAL A 99 -17.89 6.24 -6.06
CA VAL A 99 -18.51 5.52 -7.19
C VAL A 99 -19.60 4.58 -6.70
N GLY A 100 -19.30 3.77 -5.67
CA GLY A 100 -20.25 2.83 -5.11
C GLY A 100 -21.50 3.52 -4.54
N LEU A 101 -21.35 4.67 -3.87
CA LEU A 101 -22.49 5.41 -3.33
C LEU A 101 -23.29 6.10 -4.44
N SER A 102 -22.63 6.59 -5.50
CA SER A 102 -23.29 7.23 -6.64
C SER A 102 -24.26 6.29 -7.36
N PHE A 103 -23.96 5.00 -7.40
CA PHE A 103 -24.79 3.97 -8.02
C PHE A 103 -25.40 3.00 -6.99
N TRP A 104 -25.55 3.43 -5.73
CA TRP A 104 -26.16 2.59 -4.71
C TRP A 104 -27.63 2.31 -5.03
N GLY A 105 -27.99 1.04 -5.18
CA GLY A 105 -29.37 0.62 -5.46
C GLY A 105 -29.83 0.83 -6.91
N ILE A 106 -28.93 1.21 -7.82
CA ILE A 106 -29.19 1.29 -9.26
C ILE A 106 -28.07 0.61 -10.06
N ASN A 107 -28.31 0.36 -11.34
CA ASN A 107 -27.28 -0.19 -12.22
C ASN A 107 -26.31 0.90 -12.67
N GLU A 108 -25.02 0.63 -12.56
CA GLU A 108 -23.98 1.49 -13.13
C GLU A 108 -24.10 1.45 -14.67
N PRO A 109 -24.16 2.59 -15.36
CA PRO A 109 -24.40 2.66 -16.80
C PRO A 109 -23.10 2.41 -17.59
N THR A 110 -22.42 1.31 -17.29
CA THR A 110 -21.19 0.90 -17.97
C THR A 110 -21.04 -0.61 -17.93
N SER A 111 -20.50 -1.17 -19.01
CA SER A 111 -20.08 -2.57 -19.05
C SER A 111 -18.66 -2.76 -18.48
N GLU A 112 -17.96 -1.68 -18.14
CA GLU A 112 -16.55 -1.73 -17.77
C GLU A 112 -16.30 -2.20 -16.34
N ARG A 113 -15.29 -3.05 -16.18
CA ARG A 113 -14.86 -3.55 -14.88
C ARG A 113 -13.86 -2.61 -14.22
N SER A 114 -14.33 -1.77 -13.29
CA SER A 114 -13.50 -0.80 -12.57
C SER A 114 -13.14 -1.24 -11.14
N PRO A 115 -11.90 -1.00 -10.65
CA PRO A 115 -11.56 -1.18 -9.24
C PRO A 115 -12.42 -0.38 -8.26
N TRP A 116 -13.12 0.66 -8.72
CA TRP A 116 -13.99 1.50 -7.90
C TRP A 116 -15.48 1.16 -8.04
N SER A 117 -15.86 0.46 -9.11
CA SER A 117 -17.26 0.07 -9.36
C SER A 117 -17.79 -0.80 -8.22
N ARG A 118 -19.02 -0.53 -7.78
CA ARG A 118 -19.70 -1.25 -6.68
C ARG A 118 -18.81 -1.44 -5.44
N PHE A 119 -18.13 -0.39 -4.99
CA PHE A 119 -17.19 -0.44 -3.86
C PHE A 119 -16.00 -1.40 -4.06
N GLY A 120 -15.66 -1.71 -5.31
CA GLY A 120 -14.64 -2.70 -5.66
C GLY A 120 -15.13 -4.15 -5.66
N ALA A 121 -16.45 -4.40 -5.62
CA ALA A 121 -17.01 -5.75 -5.70
C ALA A 121 -16.62 -6.46 -7.00
N GLU A 122 -16.42 -5.70 -8.07
CA GLU A 122 -15.92 -6.22 -9.34
C GLU A 122 -14.57 -6.93 -9.20
N TYR A 123 -13.78 -6.64 -8.16
CA TYR A 123 -12.53 -7.32 -7.84
C TYR A 123 -12.58 -7.98 -6.46
N TYR A 124 -13.73 -8.53 -6.06
CA TYR A 124 -13.92 -9.24 -4.79
C TYR A 124 -13.56 -8.39 -3.56
N TYR A 125 -13.80 -7.08 -3.62
CA TYR A 125 -13.44 -6.10 -2.58
C TYR A 125 -11.93 -5.99 -2.28
N LEU A 126 -11.08 -6.60 -3.11
CA LEU A 126 -9.63 -6.44 -3.04
C LEU A 126 -9.18 -4.97 -3.08
N PRO A 127 -9.81 -4.06 -3.85
CA PRO A 127 -9.50 -2.63 -3.82
C PRO A 127 -9.59 -2.01 -2.42
N LEU A 128 -10.67 -2.30 -1.68
CA LEU A 128 -10.86 -1.80 -0.33
C LEU A 128 -9.90 -2.45 0.66
N LEU A 129 -9.67 -3.75 0.52
CA LEU A 129 -8.72 -4.46 1.37
C LEU A 129 -7.32 -3.85 1.24
N LEU A 130 -6.86 -3.64 0.00
CA LEU A 130 -5.58 -3.00 -0.27
C LEU A 130 -5.55 -1.59 0.31
N ALA A 131 -6.61 -0.79 0.12
CA ALA A 131 -6.69 0.55 0.70
C ALA A 131 -6.48 0.55 2.22
N VAL A 132 -7.16 -0.33 2.96
CA VAL A 132 -6.97 -0.48 4.41
C VAL A 132 -5.55 -0.90 4.75
N VAL A 133 -5.01 -1.91 4.06
CA VAL A 133 -3.64 -2.39 4.27
C VAL A 133 -2.61 -1.30 4.00
N GLY A 134 -2.79 -0.50 2.94
CA GLY A 134 -1.93 0.63 2.61
C GLY A 134 -1.95 1.72 3.67
N LEU A 135 -3.13 2.05 4.21
CA LEU A 135 -3.28 3.01 5.31
C LEU A 135 -2.53 2.52 6.56
N VAL A 136 -2.75 1.26 6.95
CA VAL A 136 -2.08 0.65 8.10
C VAL A 136 -0.57 0.62 7.89
N TRP A 137 -0.10 0.25 6.70
CA TRP A 137 1.32 0.20 6.38
C TRP A 137 1.97 1.60 6.45
N LEU A 138 1.34 2.63 5.87
CA LEU A 138 1.85 4.01 5.91
C LEU A 138 1.84 4.60 7.32
N TRP A 139 0.89 4.16 8.14
CA TRP A 139 0.79 4.53 9.54
C TRP A 139 1.91 3.90 10.37
N TRP A 140 2.14 2.60 10.20
CA TRP A 140 3.09 1.85 11.00
C TRP A 140 4.55 2.09 10.57
N SER A 141 4.80 2.29 9.28
CA SER A 141 6.11 2.66 8.73
C SER A 141 6.56 4.09 9.11
N ASN A 142 5.89 4.77 10.04
CA ASN A 142 6.25 6.11 10.51
C ASN A 142 7.18 6.06 11.74
N PRO A 143 8.51 6.17 11.58
CA PRO A 143 9.44 6.10 12.71
C PRO A 143 9.18 7.17 13.78
N ARG A 144 8.73 8.37 13.37
CA ARG A 144 8.43 9.47 14.31
C ARG A 144 7.29 9.14 15.28
N ARG A 145 6.26 8.44 14.81
CA ARG A 145 5.10 8.07 15.64
C ARG A 145 5.44 6.95 16.62
N ILE A 146 6.29 6.01 16.20
CA ILE A 146 6.76 4.93 17.08
C ILE A 146 7.55 5.52 18.25
N VAL A 147 8.45 6.48 17.98
CA VAL A 147 9.22 7.17 19.03
C VAL A 147 8.31 7.97 19.96
N GLU A 148 7.36 8.75 19.44
CA GLU A 148 6.38 9.49 20.26
C GLU A 148 5.53 8.57 21.15
N LEU A 149 5.08 7.42 20.62
CA LEU A 149 4.34 6.41 21.40
C LEU A 149 5.22 5.81 22.51
N ALA A 150 6.48 5.49 22.21
CA ALA A 150 7.43 4.99 23.19
C ALA A 150 7.72 6.02 24.29
N GLU A 151 7.95 7.29 23.92
CA GLU A 151 8.13 8.39 24.86
C GLU A 151 6.89 8.60 25.74
N GLN A 152 5.67 8.45 25.21
CA GLN A 152 4.44 8.57 26.00
C GLN A 152 4.29 7.44 27.01
N ILE A 153 4.68 6.21 26.67
CA ILE A 153 4.66 5.06 27.58
C ILE A 153 5.71 5.24 28.68
N GLU A 154 6.92 5.68 28.32
CA GLU A 154 7.99 5.94 29.29
C GLU A 154 7.65 7.09 30.24
N ARG A 155 6.94 8.11 29.73
CA ARG A 155 6.44 9.23 30.54
C ARG A 155 5.23 8.89 31.40
N GLN A 156 4.54 7.76 31.20
CA GLN A 156 3.54 7.29 32.15
C GLN A 156 4.27 6.66 33.36
N PRO A 157 4.44 7.37 34.49
CA PRO A 157 4.98 6.71 35.68
C PRO A 157 3.92 5.71 36.11
N ARG A 158 4.31 4.50 36.52
CA ARG A 158 3.44 3.43 37.06
C ARG A 158 2.38 3.98 38.03
N ARG A 159 1.26 4.50 37.52
CA ARG A 159 0.12 5.00 38.30
C ARG A 159 -0.85 3.85 38.48
N ARG A 160 -0.38 2.75 39.05
CA ARG A 160 -1.21 1.72 39.68
C ARG A 160 -0.38 1.11 40.81
N SER A 161 -0.48 1.77 41.96
CA SER A 161 -0.49 1.14 43.28
C SER A 161 -1.62 0.12 43.35
#